data_AF-A0A0F9CM18-F1
#
_entry.id   AF-A0A0F9CM18-F1
#
_cell.length_a   1.000
_cell.length_b   1.000
_cell.length_c   1.000
_cell.angle_alpha   90.00
_cell.angle_beta   90.00
_cell.angle_gamma   90.00
#
_symmetry.space_group_name_H-M   'P 1'
#
loop_
_entity.id
_entity.type
_entity.pdbx_description
1 polymer ?
#
loop_
_entity_poly.entity_id
_entity_poly.type
_entity_poly.pdbx_seq_one_letter_code
_entity_poly.pdbx_strand_id
1 'polypeptide(L)'
;MATNPTGALTFEDLIIEVAIKLGVAYYGAAGDKEAQVPIDVHDLSICKRVVNNAIRLFLSDAPPNGWRCQHPVASLTMWASVA
;
A
#
# COMPACT_ATOMS: atom_id res chain seq x y z
N MET A 1 16.60 -21.02 7.38
CA MET A 1 15.79 -20.50 8.51
C MET A 1 14.86 -19.44 7.94
N ALA A 2 13.58 -19.49 8.32
CA ALA A 2 12.46 -18.85 7.64
C ALA A 2 12.63 -17.33 7.47
N THR A 3 12.53 -16.86 6.24
CA THR A 3 12.26 -15.45 5.91
C THR A 3 10.88 -15.11 6.45
N ASN A 4 10.83 -14.35 7.53
CA ASN A 4 9.60 -13.76 8.02
C ASN A 4 9.07 -12.84 6.90
N PRO A 5 7.93 -13.14 6.24
CA PRO A 5 7.39 -12.26 5.22
C PRO A 5 7.07 -10.95 5.94
N THR A 6 7.86 -9.94 5.67
CA THR A 6 7.70 -8.61 6.22
C THR A 6 6.26 -8.21 5.95
N GLY A 7 5.45 -7.94 6.98
CA GLY A 7 4.06 -7.47 6.84
C GLY A 7 3.94 -6.08 6.20
N ALA A 8 4.91 -5.70 5.37
CA ALA A 8 4.95 -4.48 4.60
C ALA A 8 4.14 -4.70 3.33
N LEU A 9 2.92 -4.14 3.31
CA LEU A 9 2.15 -4.01 2.09
C LEU A 9 2.84 -2.99 1.18
N THR A 10 2.99 -3.33 -0.09
CA THR A 10 3.40 -2.38 -1.12
C THR A 10 2.26 -1.40 -1.41
N PHE A 11 2.57 -0.30 -2.09
CA PHE A 11 1.53 0.63 -2.55
C PHE A 11 0.51 -0.03 -3.47
N GLU A 12 0.95 -1.03 -4.25
CA GLU A 12 0.09 -1.81 -5.13
C GLU A 12 -0.85 -2.71 -4.33
N ASP A 13 -0.37 -3.36 -3.29
CA ASP A 13 -1.22 -4.17 -2.39
C ASP A 13 -2.31 -3.31 -1.73
N LEU A 14 -1.97 -2.07 -1.33
CA LEU A 14 -2.95 -1.12 -0.80
C LEU A 14 -4.01 -0.72 -1.83
N ILE A 15 -3.63 -0.58 -3.11
CA ILE A 15 -4.58 -0.30 -4.19
C ILE A 15 -5.52 -1.48 -4.38
N ILE A 16 -5.00 -2.71 -4.39
CA ILE A 16 -5.80 -3.93 -4.54
C ILE A 16 -6.81 -4.05 -3.39
N GLU A 17 -6.37 -3.85 -2.15
CA GLU A 17 -7.26 -3.85 -0.97
C GLU A 17 -8.39 -2.81 -1.07
N VAL A 18 -8.07 -1.61 -1.53
CA VAL A 18 -9.08 -0.56 -1.77
C VAL A 18 -10.02 -0.94 -2.92
N ALA A 19 -9.48 -1.50 -4.01
CA ALA A 19 -10.27 -1.92 -5.16
C ALA A 19 -11.25 -3.04 -4.80
N ILE A 20 -10.84 -4.01 -3.96
CA ILE A 20 -11.71 -5.07 -3.43
C ILE A 20 -12.84 -4.45 -2.61
N LYS A 21 -12.52 -3.54 -1.69
CA LYS A 21 -13.53 -2.88 -0.83
C LYS A 21 -14.51 -2.02 -1.60
N LEU A 22 -14.09 -1.45 -2.73
CA LEU A 22 -14.94 -0.64 -3.61
C LEU A 22 -15.67 -1.48 -4.67
N GLY A 23 -15.37 -2.78 -4.80
CA GLY A 23 -15.98 -3.66 -5.81
C GLY A 23 -15.49 -3.40 -7.24
N VAL A 24 -14.34 -2.76 -7.40
CA VAL A 24 -13.75 -2.40 -8.70
C VAL A 24 -12.46 -3.17 -9.02
N ALA A 25 -12.12 -4.16 -8.19
CA ALA A 25 -10.98 -5.03 -8.43
C ALA A 25 -11.16 -5.84 -9.73
N TYR A 26 -10.06 -6.05 -10.45
CA TYR A 26 -10.06 -6.85 -11.66
C TYR A 26 -9.74 -8.31 -11.35
N TYR A 27 -10.57 -9.25 -11.80
CA TYR A 27 -10.42 -10.69 -11.55
C TYR A 27 -10.06 -11.48 -12.81
N GLY A 28 -9.43 -10.84 -13.81
CA GLY A 28 -9.22 -11.45 -15.12
C GLY A 28 -10.47 -11.40 -16.01
N ALA A 29 -10.28 -11.63 -17.32
CA ALA A 29 -11.38 -11.60 -18.28
C ALA A 29 -12.44 -12.69 -18.04
N ALA A 30 -12.04 -13.80 -17.42
CA ALA A 30 -12.93 -14.90 -17.04
C ALA A 30 -13.41 -14.82 -15.57
N GLY A 31 -12.96 -13.82 -14.80
CA GLY A 31 -13.32 -13.67 -13.37
C GLY A 31 -12.72 -14.73 -12.44
N ASP A 32 -11.72 -15.48 -12.91
CA ASP A 32 -11.11 -16.62 -12.25
C ASP A 32 -9.75 -16.33 -11.60
N LYS A 33 -9.25 -15.10 -11.75
CA LYS A 33 -7.96 -14.69 -11.20
C LYS A 33 -8.11 -14.06 -9.82
N GLU A 34 -7.00 -14.03 -9.08
CA GLU A 34 -6.89 -13.22 -7.86
C GLU A 34 -7.16 -11.74 -8.16
N ALA A 35 -7.56 -11.00 -7.13
CA ALA A 35 -7.84 -9.59 -7.22
C ALA A 35 -6.61 -8.82 -7.69
N GLN A 36 -6.76 -8.09 -8.79
CA GLN A 36 -5.72 -7.27 -9.40
C GLN A 36 -6.15 -5.81 -9.40
N VAL A 37 -5.17 -4.96 -9.68
CA VAL A 37 -5.37 -3.53 -9.89
C VAL A 37 -6.45 -3.30 -10.97
N PRO A 38 -7.38 -2.35 -10.75
CA PRO A 38 -8.41 -2.03 -11.74
C PRO A 38 -7.80 -1.68 -13.10
N ILE A 39 -8.40 -2.21 -14.18
CA ILE A 39 -8.01 -1.87 -15.56
C ILE A 39 -8.56 -0.50 -15.95
N ASP A 40 -9.75 -0.14 -15.48
CA ASP A 40 -10.34 1.16 -15.79
C ASP A 40 -9.51 2.29 -15.15
N VAL A 41 -9.17 3.28 -15.98
CA VAL A 41 -8.35 4.42 -15.60
C VAL A 41 -9.06 5.27 -14.55
N HIS A 42 -10.40 5.38 -14.65
CA HIS A 42 -11.19 6.12 -13.67
C HIS A 42 -11.12 5.45 -12.30
N ASP A 43 -11.42 4.16 -12.22
CA ASP A 43 -11.38 3.38 -10.97
C ASP A 43 -9.98 3.34 -10.35
N LEU A 44 -8.94 3.19 -11.17
CA LEU A 44 -7.55 3.24 -10.72
C LEU A 44 -7.21 4.62 -10.12
N SER A 45 -7.69 5.70 -10.72
CA SER A 45 -7.46 7.06 -10.20
C SER A 45 -8.14 7.28 -8.85
N ILE A 46 -9.34 6.72 -8.65
CA ILE A 46 -10.06 6.79 -7.38
C ILE A 46 -9.30 6.01 -6.31
N CYS A 47 -8.89 4.77 -6.60
CA CYS A 47 -8.15 3.95 -5.64
C CYS A 47 -6.84 4.63 -5.23
N LYS A 48 -6.06 5.15 -6.18
CA LYS A 48 -4.84 5.93 -5.90
C LYS A 48 -5.11 7.16 -5.04
N ARG A 49 -6.22 7.87 -5.26
CA ARG A 49 -6.59 9.05 -4.47
C ARG A 49 -6.92 8.65 -3.03
N VAL A 50 -7.67 7.58 -2.83
CA VAL A 50 -8.04 7.07 -1.50
C VAL A 50 -6.80 6.65 -0.72
N VAL A 51 -5.91 5.84 -1.33
CA VAL A 51 -4.67 5.39 -0.69
C VAL A 51 -3.78 6.59 -0.31
N ASN A 52 -3.57 7.54 -1.23
CA ASN A 52 -2.77 8.74 -0.94
C ASN A 52 -3.37 9.60 0.18
N ASN A 53 -4.70 9.76 0.22
CA ASN A 53 -5.35 10.50 1.29
C ASN A 53 -5.21 9.80 2.64
N ALA A 54 -5.32 8.47 2.67
CA ALA A 54 -5.11 7.69 3.89
C ALA A 54 -3.66 7.83 4.41
N ILE A 55 -2.67 7.75 3.51
CA ILE A 55 -1.25 7.97 3.87
C ILE A 55 -1.05 9.39 4.43
N ARG A 56 -1.63 10.41 3.78
CA ARG A 56 -1.55 11.79 4.26
C ARG A 56 -2.20 11.96 5.63
N LEU A 57 -3.36 11.34 5.86
CA LEU A 57 -4.04 11.37 7.14
C LEU A 57 -3.18 10.71 8.22
N PHE A 58 -2.65 9.52 7.95
CA PHE A 58 -1.75 8.80 8.85
C PHE A 58 -0.50 9.59 9.21
N LEU A 59 0.10 10.29 8.25
CA LEU A 59 1.25 11.17 8.49
C LEU A 59 0.88 12.44 9.25
N SER A 60 -0.32 12.98 9.01
CA SER A 60 -0.80 14.22 9.66
C SER A 60 -1.26 13.97 11.10
N ASP A 61 -1.79 12.79 11.39
CA ASP A 61 -2.19 12.33 12.73
C ASP A 61 -1.01 11.74 13.53
N ALA A 62 0.22 12.06 13.13
CA ALA A 62 1.39 11.60 13.85
C ALA A 62 1.39 12.19 15.28
N PRO A 63 1.50 11.34 16.33
CA PRO A 63 1.56 11.84 17.70
C PRO A 63 2.78 12.76 17.91
N PRO A 64 2.77 13.67 18.90
CA PRO A 64 3.81 14.68 19.10
C PRO A 64 5.24 14.10 19.23
N ASN A 65 5.34 12.85 19.67
CA ASN A 65 6.60 12.13 19.87
C ASN A 65 6.96 11.19 18.69
N GLY A 66 6.24 11.32 17.57
CA GLY A 66 6.36 10.46 16.39
C GLY A 66 5.75 9.07 16.58
N TRP A 67 5.52 8.38 15.45
CA TRP A 67 5.17 6.97 15.49
C TRP A 67 6.32 6.16 16.09
N ARG A 68 6.04 5.35 17.12
CA ARG A 68 7.02 4.42 17.71
C ARG A 68 7.28 3.27 16.73
N CYS A 69 7.98 3.56 15.63
CA CYS A 69 8.50 2.57 14.71
C CYS A 69 9.70 1.81 15.29
N GLN A 70 9.86 1.75 16.63
CA GLN A 70 11.06 1.27 17.35
C GLN A 70 11.30 -0.24 17.24
N HIS A 71 10.37 -1.00 16.64
CA HIS A 71 10.63 -2.36 16.16
C HIS A 71 10.24 -2.45 14.68
N PRO A 72 10.99 -1.82 13.76
CA PRO A 72 10.75 -1.99 12.36
C PRO A 72 11.11 -3.45 12.01
N VAL A 73 10.16 -4.19 11.44
CA VAL A 73 10.37 -5.59 11.02
C VAL A 73 11.39 -5.70 9.87
N ALA A 74 11.77 -4.56 9.27
CA ALA A 74 12.78 -4.45 8.22
C ALA A 74 13.76 -3.31 8.51
N SER A 75 15.05 -3.61 8.45
CA SER A 75 16.13 -2.62 8.50
C SER A 75 16.15 -1.82 7.20
N LEU A 76 15.93 -0.50 7.28
CA LEU A 76 16.06 0.40 6.13
C LEU A 76 17.53 0.80 5.97
N THR A 77 18.23 0.22 5.00
CA THR A 77 19.53 0.73 4.56
C THR A 77 19.32 1.94 3.67
N MET A 78 19.44 3.14 4.22
CA MET A 78 19.47 4.38 3.45
C MET A 78 20.80 4.44 2.69
N TRP A 79 20.76 4.56 1.36
CA TRP A 79 21.96 4.83 0.57
C TRP A 79 22.43 6.25 0.90
N ALA A 80 23.69 6.42 1.30
CA ALA A 80 24.24 7.75 1.59
C ALA A 80 24.27 8.58 0.31
N SER A 81 23.53 9.69 0.28
CA SER A 81 23.64 10.68 -0.80
C SER A 81 25.09 11.13 -0.90
N VAL A 82 25.73 10.85 -2.02
CA VAL A 82 27.02 11.44 -2.39
C VAL A 82 26.78 12.94 -2.56
N ALA A 83 27.44 13.73 -1.72
CA ALA A 83 27.43 15.19 -1.77
C ALA A 83 28.23 15.71 -2.98
#